data_AF-A0A1Q7ZCL9-F1
#
_entry.id   AF-A0A1Q7ZCL9-F1
#
_cell.length_a   1.000
_cell.length_b   1.000
_cell.length_c   1.000
_cell.angle_alpha   90.00
_cell.angle_beta   90.00
_cell.angle_gamma   90.00
#
_symmetry.space_group_name_H-M   'P 1'
#
loop_
_entity.id
_entity.type
_entity.pdbx_description
1 polymer ?
#
loop_
_entity_poly.entity_id
_entity_poly.type
_entity_poly.pdbx_seq_one_letter_code
_entity_poly.pdbx_strand_id
1 'polypeptide(L)'
;MTTRTGPGIEDSQFFVRQQYLDFLNREPDPNGLRFWTSEITSCGTDKQCIDGKRINVSAAFLLSIEFQQTGYLVYKIYKASYGNLPGMPVPIKLSEFLPDTQQIGQGVIVNQSGWEQLLENNKQAFSAQFVQRPRFTSVHPTSSTPDQFVDQLFMNAGVTPLATDRTAAINEFGPATTTADTAARARALRRVAENSTLAQQEFNRAFVLMQYFGYLHRNPNDAPELTLDFQGYNFWLNKLNNFNGNFVSAEMIKAFIDSSEYRRRFGP
;
A
#
# COMPACT_ATOMS: atom_id res chain seq x y z
N MET A 1 30.90 -18.18 11.55
CA MET A 1 30.22 -16.87 11.54
C MET A 1 30.78 -16.06 10.39
N THR A 2 30.13 -16.08 9.24
CA THR A 2 30.51 -15.27 8.08
C THR A 2 30.00 -13.86 8.31
N THR A 3 30.90 -12.92 8.60
CA THR A 3 30.62 -11.50 8.61
C THR A 3 30.18 -11.09 7.21
N ARG A 4 28.94 -10.59 7.08
CA ARG A 4 28.41 -10.07 5.82
C ARG A 4 29.23 -8.82 5.45
N THR A 5 30.02 -8.89 4.38
CA THR A 5 30.93 -7.81 3.93
C THR A 5 30.21 -6.73 3.12
N GLY A 6 28.96 -6.42 3.45
CA GLY A 6 28.16 -5.37 2.80
C GLY A 6 28.00 -4.15 3.71
N PRO A 7 27.68 -2.97 3.16
CA PRO A 7 27.30 -1.81 3.96
C PRO A 7 26.09 -2.15 4.82
N GLY A 8 26.15 -1.81 6.11
CA GLY A 8 25.02 -1.99 7.03
C GLY A 8 23.90 -0.98 6.77
N ILE A 9 22.76 -1.13 7.44
CA ILE A 9 21.60 -0.24 7.26
C ILE A 9 21.89 1.23 7.63
N GLU A 10 23.00 1.51 8.32
CA GLU A 10 23.46 2.87 8.63
C GLU A 10 23.99 3.63 7.41
N ASP A 11 24.48 2.93 6.38
CA ASP A 11 24.91 3.56 5.14
C ASP A 11 23.70 4.18 4.42
N SER A 12 23.79 5.48 4.08
CA SER A 12 22.68 6.23 3.50
C SER A 12 22.23 5.68 2.15
N GLN A 13 23.18 5.29 1.29
CA GLN A 13 22.86 4.79 -0.05
C GLN A 13 22.19 3.41 0.05
N PHE A 14 22.71 2.54 0.91
CA PHE A 14 22.12 1.24 1.19
C PHE A 14 20.73 1.37 1.82
N PHE A 15 20.55 2.26 2.81
CA PHE A 15 19.24 2.56 3.40
C PHE A 15 18.23 2.99 2.33
N VAL A 16 18.58 3.95 1.48
CA VAL A 16 17.72 4.42 0.38
C VAL A 16 17.37 3.27 -0.55
N ARG A 17 18.35 2.46 -0.96
CA ARG A 17 18.07 1.27 -1.78
C ARG A 17 17.09 0.32 -1.10
N GLN A 18 17.20 0.11 0.22
CA GLN A 18 16.21 -0.71 0.94
C GLN A 18 14.82 -0.08 0.92
N GLN A 19 14.66 1.24 0.98
CA GLN A 19 13.35 1.88 0.85
C GLN A 19 12.71 1.62 -0.52
N TYR A 20 13.50 1.65 -1.60
CA TYR A 20 13.02 1.29 -2.93
C TYR A 20 12.55 -0.17 -3.02
N LEU A 21 13.30 -1.10 -2.42
CA LEU A 21 12.94 -2.52 -2.42
C LEU A 21 11.70 -2.81 -1.55
N ASP A 22 11.69 -2.29 -0.33
CA ASP A 22 10.67 -2.59 0.68
C ASP A 22 9.31 -1.94 0.34
N PHE A 23 9.31 -0.77 -0.32
CA PHE A 23 8.07 -0.03 -0.61
C PHE A 23 7.71 0.00 -2.09
N LEU A 24 8.68 0.03 -3.02
CA LEU A 24 8.39 0.14 -4.46
C LEU A 24 8.63 -1.15 -5.24
N ASN A 25 9.12 -2.22 -4.59
CA ASN A 25 9.41 -3.51 -5.21
C ASN A 25 10.33 -3.41 -6.46
N ARG A 26 11.27 -2.45 -6.47
CA ARG A 26 12.20 -2.24 -7.58
C ARG A 26 13.53 -1.69 -7.11
N GLU A 27 14.55 -1.80 -7.95
CA GLU A 27 15.79 -1.06 -7.76
C GLU A 27 15.58 0.44 -8.02
N PRO A 28 16.35 1.31 -7.35
CA PRO A 28 16.36 2.72 -7.67
C PRO A 28 16.95 2.96 -9.06
N ASP A 29 16.43 3.97 -9.76
CA ASP A 29 17.16 4.55 -10.88
C ASP A 29 18.35 5.40 -10.36
N PRO A 30 19.39 5.62 -11.19
CA PRO A 30 20.59 6.34 -10.73
C PRO A 30 20.32 7.75 -10.20
N ASN A 31 19.33 8.46 -10.75
CA ASN A 31 19.01 9.82 -10.32
C ASN A 31 18.29 9.81 -8.98
N GLY A 32 17.28 8.94 -8.83
CA GLY A 32 16.56 8.75 -7.58
C GLY A 32 17.48 8.32 -6.43
N LEU A 33 18.36 7.34 -6.66
CA LEU A 33 19.32 6.89 -5.63
C LEU A 33 20.18 8.06 -5.14
N ARG A 34 20.76 8.81 -6.08
CA ARG A 34 21.64 9.95 -5.76
C ARG A 34 20.88 11.05 -5.01
N PHE A 35 19.67 11.40 -5.47
CA PHE A 35 18.85 12.43 -4.85
C PHE A 35 18.52 12.08 -3.39
N TRP A 36 17.91 10.92 -3.14
CA TRP A 36 17.52 10.53 -1.79
C TRP A 36 18.70 10.25 -0.87
N THR A 37 19.83 9.77 -1.41
CA THR A 37 21.07 9.66 -0.63
C THR A 37 21.56 11.04 -0.20
N SER A 38 21.54 12.02 -1.11
CA SER A 38 22.01 13.38 -0.83
C SER A 38 21.19 14.09 0.25
N GLU A 39 19.89 13.80 0.33
CA GLU A 39 19.01 14.31 1.39
C GLU A 39 19.54 13.93 2.78
N ILE A 40 20.00 12.70 2.96
CA ILE A 40 20.53 12.21 4.23
C ILE A 40 21.97 12.71 4.45
N THR A 41 22.83 12.60 3.44
CA THR A 41 24.26 12.97 3.59
C THR A 41 24.47 14.48 3.75
N SER A 42 23.48 15.31 3.39
CA SER A 42 23.49 16.76 3.64
C SER A 42 23.66 17.12 5.12
N CYS A 43 23.34 16.20 6.03
CA CYS A 43 23.51 16.35 7.48
C CYS A 43 24.96 16.23 7.97
N GLY A 44 25.91 15.81 7.13
CA GLY A 44 27.29 15.54 7.57
C GLY A 44 27.33 14.47 8.66
N THR A 45 27.79 14.83 9.86
CA THR A 45 27.91 13.92 11.01
C THR A 45 26.85 14.19 12.11
N ASP A 46 25.90 15.09 11.88
CA ASP A 46 24.83 15.37 12.84
C ASP A 46 23.83 14.19 12.88
N LYS A 47 23.90 13.40 13.96
CA LYS A 47 23.06 12.21 14.13
C LYS A 47 21.57 12.54 14.21
N GLN A 48 21.19 13.64 14.84
CA GLN A 48 19.79 14.03 14.96
C GLN A 48 19.23 14.44 13.60
N CYS A 49 20.02 15.17 12.80
CA CYS A 49 19.67 15.49 11.42
C CYS A 49 19.53 14.22 10.57
N ILE A 50 20.49 13.29 10.64
CA ILE A 50 20.47 12.02 9.90
C ILE A 50 19.20 11.23 10.22
N ASP A 51 18.86 11.08 11.49
CA ASP A 51 17.68 10.33 11.92
C ASP A 51 16.38 10.96 11.40
N GLY A 52 16.27 12.29 11.52
CA GLY A 52 15.15 13.03 10.95
C GLY A 52 15.04 12.87 9.43
N LYS A 53 16.16 12.94 8.70
CA LYS A 53 16.19 12.75 7.25
C LYS A 53 15.83 11.32 6.85
N ARG A 54 16.30 10.29 7.55
CA ARG A 54 15.93 8.89 7.26
C ARG A 54 14.43 8.64 7.41
N ILE A 55 13.82 9.19 8.47
CA ILE A 55 12.38 9.14 8.69
C ILE A 55 11.64 9.83 7.53
N ASN A 56 12.05 11.04 7.17
CA ASN A 56 11.39 11.83 6.12
C ASN A 56 11.57 11.22 4.72
N VAL A 57 12.76 10.71 4.42
CA VAL A 57 13.05 10.00 3.17
C VAL A 57 12.14 8.78 3.06
N SER A 58 12.07 7.94 4.10
CA SER A 58 11.15 6.79 4.10
C SER A 58 9.69 7.20 3.91
N ALA A 59 9.24 8.23 4.64
CA ALA A 59 7.88 8.74 4.50
C ALA A 59 7.58 9.16 3.05
N ALA A 60 8.55 9.76 2.36
CA ALA A 60 8.39 10.18 0.98
C ALA A 60 8.11 9.00 0.03
N PHE A 61 8.65 7.80 0.27
CA PHE A 61 8.32 6.60 -0.52
C PHE A 61 6.84 6.21 -0.33
N LEU A 62 6.40 6.11 0.92
CA LEU A 62 5.02 5.76 1.27
C LEU A 62 3.99 6.82 0.86
N LEU A 63 4.40 8.08 0.78
CA LEU A 63 3.56 9.20 0.36
C LEU A 63 3.63 9.47 -1.15
N SER A 64 4.58 8.85 -1.85
CA SER A 64 4.80 9.08 -3.29
C SER A 64 3.58 8.70 -4.11
N ILE A 65 3.40 9.38 -5.25
CA ILE A 65 2.38 8.99 -6.23
C ILE A 65 2.56 7.53 -6.63
N GLU A 66 3.79 7.06 -6.80
CA GLU A 66 4.09 5.68 -7.16
C GLU A 66 3.45 4.70 -6.16
N PHE A 67 3.69 4.88 -4.87
CA PHE A 67 3.14 3.99 -3.85
C PHE A 67 1.64 4.17 -3.63
N GLN A 68 1.14 5.41 -3.71
CA GLN A 68 -0.30 5.69 -3.60
C GLN A 68 -1.11 5.03 -4.72
N GLN A 69 -0.54 4.95 -5.92
CA GLN A 69 -1.19 4.40 -7.11
C GLN A 69 -0.87 2.91 -7.35
N THR A 70 0.00 2.31 -6.53
CA THR A 70 0.33 0.87 -6.55
C THR A 70 -0.09 0.22 -5.22
N GLY A 71 0.75 0.28 -4.18
CA GLY A 71 0.52 -0.29 -2.85
C GLY A 71 -0.82 0.06 -2.24
N TYR A 72 -1.11 1.36 -2.09
CA TYR A 72 -2.41 1.75 -1.53
C TYR A 72 -3.58 1.46 -2.46
N LEU A 73 -3.38 1.37 -3.77
CA LEU A 73 -4.46 0.96 -4.68
C LEU A 73 -4.81 -0.52 -4.48
N VAL A 74 -3.81 -1.41 -4.39
CA VAL A 74 -4.02 -2.83 -4.07
C VAL A 74 -4.78 -2.98 -2.75
N TYR A 75 -4.32 -2.31 -1.69
CA TYR A 75 -5.02 -2.31 -0.40
C TYR A 75 -6.51 -1.94 -0.55
N LYS A 76 -6.80 -0.84 -1.26
CA LYS A 76 -8.17 -0.34 -1.44
C LYS A 76 -9.02 -1.24 -2.33
N ILE A 77 -8.43 -1.89 -3.34
CA ILE A 77 -9.12 -2.89 -4.17
C ILE A 77 -9.58 -4.07 -3.31
N TYR A 78 -8.73 -4.60 -2.42
CA TYR A 78 -9.13 -5.65 -1.50
C TYR A 78 -10.22 -5.17 -0.52
N LYS A 79 -10.06 -3.96 0.02
CA LYS A 79 -11.04 -3.35 0.92
C LYS A 79 -12.41 -3.18 0.27
N ALA A 80 -12.49 -2.64 -0.94
CA ALA A 80 -13.75 -2.50 -1.69
C ALA A 80 -14.33 -3.86 -2.12
N SER A 81 -13.48 -4.85 -2.37
CA SER A 81 -13.93 -6.17 -2.83
C SER A 81 -14.47 -7.04 -1.70
N TYR A 82 -13.88 -6.98 -0.52
CA TYR A 82 -14.13 -7.96 0.54
C TYR A 82 -14.42 -7.36 1.91
N GLY A 83 -14.26 -6.05 2.08
CA GLY A 83 -14.16 -5.45 3.40
C GLY A 83 -12.84 -5.85 4.07
N ASN A 84 -12.86 -5.99 5.40
CA ASN A 84 -11.72 -6.56 6.10
C ASN A 84 -11.74 -8.09 6.04
N LEU A 85 -10.59 -8.72 6.23
CA LEU A 85 -10.53 -10.18 6.42
C LEU A 85 -11.38 -10.60 7.63
N PRO A 86 -12.02 -11.78 7.60
CA PRO A 86 -12.87 -12.25 8.71
C PRO A 86 -12.15 -12.15 10.06
N GLY A 87 -12.71 -11.36 10.98
CA GLY A 87 -12.18 -11.17 12.33
C GLY A 87 -10.89 -10.34 12.43
N MET A 88 -10.43 -9.70 11.34
CA MET A 88 -9.17 -8.94 11.33
C MET A 88 -9.42 -7.45 11.03
N PRO A 89 -8.54 -6.54 11.49
CA PRO A 89 -8.68 -5.10 11.24
C PRO A 89 -8.12 -4.64 9.89
N VAL A 90 -7.69 -5.57 9.04
CA VAL A 90 -7.02 -5.31 7.75
C VAL A 90 -7.68 -6.08 6.60
N PRO A 91 -7.65 -5.57 5.36
CA PRO A 91 -8.31 -6.22 4.21
C PRO A 91 -7.45 -7.25 3.47
N ILE A 92 -6.15 -7.30 3.75
CA ILE A 92 -5.18 -8.05 2.93
C ILE A 92 -4.01 -8.56 3.78
N LYS A 93 -3.46 -9.71 3.40
CA LYS A 93 -2.21 -10.26 3.93
C LYS A 93 -1.01 -9.93 3.04
N LEU A 94 0.19 -9.97 3.59
CA LEU A 94 1.44 -9.72 2.86
C LEU A 94 1.58 -10.61 1.62
N SER A 95 1.21 -11.89 1.73
CA SER A 95 1.28 -12.87 0.63
C SER A 95 0.40 -12.52 -0.56
N GLU A 96 -0.71 -11.82 -0.33
CA GLU A 96 -1.59 -11.31 -1.39
C GLU A 96 -1.10 -9.93 -1.89
N PHE A 97 -0.59 -9.10 -0.97
CA PHE A 97 -0.15 -7.74 -1.26
C PHE A 97 1.05 -7.70 -2.21
N LEU A 98 2.14 -8.40 -1.90
CA LEU A 98 3.39 -8.28 -2.66
C LEU A 98 3.24 -8.57 -4.16
N PRO A 99 2.73 -9.75 -4.60
CA PRO A 99 2.62 -10.03 -6.03
C PRO A 99 1.69 -9.04 -6.74
N ASP A 100 0.60 -8.62 -6.10
CA ASP A 100 -0.36 -7.69 -6.70
C ASP A 100 0.22 -6.28 -6.85
N THR A 101 1.01 -5.82 -5.89
CA THR A 101 1.71 -4.53 -6.00
C THR A 101 2.81 -4.56 -7.05
N GLN A 102 3.55 -5.66 -7.15
CA GLN A 102 4.57 -5.85 -8.19
C GLN A 102 3.93 -5.81 -9.59
N GLN A 103 2.75 -6.40 -9.76
CA GLN A 103 2.02 -6.36 -11.03
C GLN A 103 1.63 -4.92 -11.43
N ILE A 104 1.06 -4.12 -10.51
CA ILE A 104 0.67 -2.74 -10.84
C ILE A 104 1.92 -1.87 -11.07
N GLY A 105 2.97 -2.04 -10.27
CA GLY A 105 4.20 -1.27 -10.35
C GLY A 105 5.17 -1.70 -11.46
N GLN A 106 4.87 -2.76 -12.22
CA GLN A 106 5.81 -3.35 -13.16
C GLN A 106 6.31 -2.34 -14.19
N GLY A 107 7.62 -2.05 -14.15
CA GLY A 107 8.28 -1.12 -15.07
C GLY A 107 7.95 0.36 -14.84
N VAL A 108 7.17 0.70 -13.82
CA VAL A 108 6.79 2.07 -13.52
C VAL A 108 7.93 2.79 -12.81
N ILE A 109 8.38 3.90 -13.39
CA ILE A 109 9.27 4.86 -12.72
C ILE A 109 8.66 6.24 -12.96
N VAL A 110 8.15 6.86 -11.89
CA VAL A 110 7.49 8.16 -11.98
C VAL A 110 8.43 9.22 -12.56
N ASN A 111 7.90 10.09 -13.40
CA ASN A 111 8.60 11.12 -14.17
C ASN A 111 9.46 10.62 -15.35
N GLN A 112 9.47 9.33 -15.67
CA GLN A 112 10.02 8.85 -16.94
C GLN A 112 8.99 8.96 -18.07
N SER A 113 9.43 9.20 -19.31
CA SER A 113 8.50 9.35 -20.44
C SER A 113 7.53 8.15 -20.54
N GLY A 114 6.23 8.43 -20.55
CA GLY A 114 5.17 7.41 -20.70
C GLY A 114 4.78 6.66 -19.42
N TRP A 115 5.31 7.03 -18.25
CA TRP A 115 5.04 6.32 -17.00
C TRP A 115 3.55 6.31 -16.60
N GLU A 116 2.82 7.39 -16.87
CA GLU A 116 1.39 7.49 -16.56
C GLU A 116 0.57 6.47 -17.35
N GLN A 117 0.86 6.35 -18.65
CA GLN A 117 0.17 5.41 -19.53
C GLN A 117 0.52 3.96 -19.16
N LEU A 118 1.79 3.68 -18.84
CA LEU A 118 2.21 2.37 -18.37
C LEU A 118 1.49 1.98 -17.08
N LEU A 119 1.46 2.88 -16.10
CA LEU A 119 0.77 2.65 -14.84
C LEU A 119 -0.73 2.41 -15.04
N GLU A 120 -1.39 3.21 -15.88
CA GLU A 120 -2.81 3.02 -16.19
C GLU A 120 -3.07 1.67 -16.88
N ASN A 121 -2.22 1.27 -17.84
CA ASN A 121 -2.31 -0.04 -18.48
C ASN A 121 -2.17 -1.18 -17.46
N ASN A 122 -1.20 -1.08 -16.54
CA ASN A 122 -1.00 -2.07 -15.49
C ASN A 122 -2.22 -2.17 -14.55
N LYS A 123 -2.79 -1.03 -14.14
CA LYS A 123 -4.01 -0.99 -13.32
C LYS A 123 -5.21 -1.63 -14.00
N GLN A 124 -5.40 -1.37 -15.30
CA GLN A 124 -6.47 -1.98 -16.10
C GLN A 124 -6.29 -3.50 -16.18
N ALA A 125 -5.10 -3.95 -16.54
CA ALA A 125 -4.77 -5.38 -16.63
C ALA A 125 -4.96 -6.08 -15.28
N PHE A 126 -4.44 -5.50 -14.20
CA PHE A 126 -4.61 -6.02 -12.84
C PHE A 126 -6.09 -6.14 -12.48
N SER A 127 -6.88 -5.07 -12.64
CA SER A 127 -8.28 -5.05 -12.22
C SER A 127 -9.12 -6.03 -13.05
N ALA A 128 -8.85 -6.15 -14.35
CA ALA A 128 -9.52 -7.12 -15.22
C ALA A 128 -9.24 -8.56 -14.79
N GLN A 129 -8.01 -8.90 -14.40
CA GLN A 129 -7.66 -10.21 -13.87
C GLN A 129 -8.25 -10.44 -12.47
N PHE A 130 -8.20 -9.42 -11.62
CA PHE A 130 -8.64 -9.48 -10.23
C PHE A 130 -10.12 -9.85 -10.12
N VAL A 131 -10.99 -9.21 -10.91
CA VAL A 131 -12.44 -9.47 -10.87
C VAL A 131 -12.86 -10.85 -11.40
N GLN A 132 -11.93 -11.59 -12.01
CA GLN A 132 -12.12 -12.96 -12.48
C GLN A 132 -11.62 -14.00 -11.47
N ARG A 133 -10.93 -13.59 -10.41
CA ARG A 133 -10.40 -14.51 -9.40
C ARG A 133 -11.57 -15.29 -8.73
N PRO A 134 -11.41 -16.59 -8.42
CA PRO A 134 -12.47 -17.39 -7.80
C PRO A 134 -13.03 -16.76 -6.51
N ARG A 135 -12.17 -16.16 -5.68
CA ARG A 135 -12.57 -15.45 -4.45
C ARG A 135 -13.45 -14.23 -4.74
N PHE A 136 -13.22 -13.53 -5.85
CA PHE A 136 -14.02 -12.37 -6.24
C PHE A 136 -15.38 -12.81 -6.78
N THR A 137 -15.40 -13.77 -7.69
CA THR A 137 -16.64 -14.25 -8.32
C THR A 137 -17.53 -15.02 -7.35
N SER A 138 -16.96 -15.65 -6.32
CA SER A 138 -17.76 -16.32 -5.27
C SER A 138 -18.54 -15.35 -4.38
N VAL A 139 -18.02 -14.14 -4.15
CA VAL A 139 -18.68 -13.13 -3.29
C VAL A 139 -19.46 -12.09 -4.09
N HIS A 140 -19.13 -11.91 -5.37
CA HIS A 140 -19.82 -11.01 -6.29
C HIS A 140 -20.37 -11.82 -7.48
N PRO A 141 -21.57 -12.40 -7.39
CA PRO A 141 -22.16 -13.14 -8.51
C PRO A 141 -22.32 -12.27 -9.76
N THR A 142 -22.19 -12.86 -10.95
CA THR A 142 -22.44 -12.16 -12.22
C THR A 142 -23.92 -11.90 -12.47
N SER A 143 -24.82 -12.61 -11.78
CA SER A 143 -26.27 -12.44 -11.84
C SER A 143 -26.80 -11.21 -11.11
N SER A 144 -25.97 -10.55 -10.28
CA SER A 144 -26.37 -9.33 -9.56
C SER A 144 -26.61 -8.18 -10.54
N THR A 145 -27.52 -7.27 -10.19
CA THR A 145 -27.69 -6.02 -10.94
C THR A 145 -26.50 -5.08 -10.73
N PRO A 146 -26.25 -4.13 -11.64
CA PRO A 146 -25.22 -3.10 -11.46
C PRO A 146 -25.35 -2.34 -10.13
N ASP A 147 -26.57 -1.94 -9.75
CA ASP A 147 -26.84 -1.28 -8.46
C ASP A 147 -26.40 -2.13 -7.27
N GLN A 148 -26.84 -3.39 -7.22
CA GLN A 148 -26.50 -4.30 -6.11
C GLN A 148 -25.00 -4.52 -5.99
N PHE A 149 -24.31 -4.68 -7.12
CA PHE A 149 -22.86 -4.86 -7.14
C PHE A 149 -22.13 -3.61 -6.65
N VAL A 150 -22.47 -2.42 -7.17
CA VAL A 150 -21.84 -1.16 -6.77
C VAL A 150 -22.10 -0.83 -5.30
N ASP A 151 -23.33 -1.04 -4.82
CA ASP A 151 -23.69 -0.82 -3.41
C ASP A 151 -22.91 -1.78 -2.49
N GLN A 152 -22.75 -3.04 -2.89
CA GLN A 152 -21.95 -4.00 -2.15
C GLN A 152 -20.47 -3.57 -2.07
N LEU A 153 -19.89 -3.04 -3.16
CA LEU A 153 -18.52 -2.54 -3.15
C LEU A 153 -18.34 -1.34 -2.21
N PHE A 154 -19.28 -0.38 -2.21
CA PHE A 154 -19.24 0.75 -1.28
C PHE A 154 -19.48 0.33 0.16
N MET A 155 -20.37 -0.65 0.40
CA MET A 155 -20.60 -1.23 1.72
C MET A 155 -19.33 -1.90 2.27
N ASN A 156 -18.66 -2.71 1.47
CA ASN A 156 -17.35 -3.31 1.81
C ASN A 156 -16.29 -2.25 2.09
N ALA A 157 -16.25 -1.22 1.25
CA ALA A 157 -15.36 -0.07 1.42
C ALA A 157 -15.66 0.69 2.72
N GLY A 158 -16.86 0.59 3.28
CA GLY A 158 -17.30 1.37 4.44
C GLY A 158 -17.50 2.85 4.10
N VAL A 159 -17.84 3.15 2.84
CA VAL A 159 -18.04 4.51 2.34
C VAL A 159 -19.52 4.69 2.02
N THR A 160 -20.13 5.77 2.52
CA THR A 160 -21.40 6.27 1.99
C THR A 160 -21.08 7.14 0.77
N PRO A 161 -21.36 6.68 -0.47
CA PRO A 161 -20.94 7.41 -1.66
C PRO A 161 -21.77 8.66 -1.88
N LEU A 162 -21.17 9.67 -2.50
CA LEU A 162 -21.94 10.73 -3.15
C LEU A 162 -22.78 10.13 -4.29
N ALA A 163 -23.96 10.70 -4.56
CA ALA A 163 -24.84 10.24 -5.62
C ALA A 163 -24.14 10.21 -6.99
N THR A 164 -23.24 11.16 -7.24
CA THR A 164 -22.43 11.24 -8.47
C THR A 164 -21.47 10.06 -8.60
N ASP A 165 -20.80 9.68 -7.51
CA ASP A 165 -19.80 8.60 -7.51
C ASP A 165 -20.48 7.25 -7.69
N ARG A 166 -21.59 7.02 -6.97
CA ARG A 166 -22.43 5.83 -7.12
C ARG A 166 -22.92 5.70 -8.56
N THR A 167 -23.49 6.77 -9.11
CA THR A 167 -24.02 6.78 -10.49
C THR A 167 -22.92 6.52 -11.51
N ALA A 168 -21.74 7.11 -11.35
CA ALA A 168 -20.62 6.87 -12.25
C ALA A 168 -20.15 5.41 -12.25
N ALA A 169 -20.12 4.76 -11.08
CA ALA A 169 -19.79 3.34 -10.97
C ALA A 169 -20.84 2.42 -11.60
N ILE A 170 -22.13 2.75 -11.48
CA ILE A 170 -23.23 2.01 -12.14
C ILE A 170 -23.16 2.18 -13.66
N ASN A 171 -22.89 3.39 -14.13
CA ASN A 171 -22.83 3.70 -15.56
C ASN A 171 -21.72 2.95 -16.30
N GLU A 172 -20.75 2.34 -15.60
CA GLU A 172 -19.76 1.46 -16.22
C GLU A 172 -20.36 0.24 -16.92
N PHE A 173 -21.57 -0.15 -16.53
CA PHE A 173 -22.33 -1.27 -17.10
C PHE A 173 -23.25 -0.85 -18.25
N GLY A 174 -23.43 0.45 -18.53
CA GLY A 174 -24.33 0.95 -19.56
C GLY A 174 -25.76 0.42 -19.39
N PRO A 175 -26.40 -0.13 -20.46
CA PRO A 175 -27.76 -0.67 -20.38
C PRO A 175 -27.83 -2.11 -19.84
N ALA A 176 -26.71 -2.70 -19.38
CA ALA A 176 -26.71 -4.08 -18.92
C ALA A 176 -27.54 -4.24 -17.64
N THR A 177 -28.32 -5.32 -17.57
CA THR A 177 -29.17 -5.64 -16.41
C THR A 177 -28.47 -6.50 -15.36
N THR A 178 -27.29 -7.02 -15.68
CA THR A 178 -26.47 -7.88 -14.81
C THR A 178 -25.01 -7.46 -14.86
N THR A 179 -24.22 -7.98 -13.94
CA THR A 179 -22.77 -7.71 -13.86
C THR A 179 -21.93 -8.80 -14.52
N ALA A 180 -22.41 -9.39 -15.62
CA ALA A 180 -21.67 -10.39 -16.39
C ALA A 180 -20.50 -9.80 -17.19
N ASP A 181 -20.56 -8.51 -17.56
CA ASP A 181 -19.45 -7.82 -18.24
C ASP A 181 -18.25 -7.65 -17.30
N THR A 182 -17.18 -8.41 -17.59
CA THR A 182 -15.94 -8.41 -16.82
C THR A 182 -15.23 -7.05 -16.85
N ALA A 183 -15.24 -6.37 -17.99
CA ALA A 183 -14.58 -5.08 -18.15
C ALA A 183 -15.33 -4.00 -17.36
N ALA A 184 -16.67 -4.02 -17.37
CA ALA A 184 -17.49 -3.13 -16.55
C ALA A 184 -17.26 -3.34 -15.04
N ARG A 185 -17.19 -4.60 -14.56
CA ARG A 185 -16.87 -4.92 -13.16
C ARG A 185 -15.52 -4.33 -12.75
N ALA A 186 -14.50 -4.48 -13.58
CA ALA A 186 -13.17 -3.98 -13.29
C ALA A 186 -13.15 -2.45 -13.18
N ARG A 187 -13.83 -1.74 -14.10
CA ARG A 187 -13.93 -0.27 -14.06
C ARG A 187 -14.78 0.23 -12.88
N ALA A 188 -15.88 -0.44 -12.54
CA ALA A 188 -16.68 -0.11 -11.38
C ALA A 188 -15.91 -0.32 -10.06
N LEU A 189 -15.18 -1.43 -9.93
CA LEU A 189 -14.29 -1.69 -8.78
C LEU A 189 -13.19 -0.62 -8.65
N ARG A 190 -12.54 -0.26 -9.77
CA ARG A 190 -11.56 0.83 -9.82
C ARG A 190 -12.16 2.14 -9.30
N ARG A 191 -13.36 2.54 -9.76
CA ARG A 191 -14.03 3.77 -9.30
C ARG A 191 -14.25 3.80 -7.79
N VAL A 192 -14.66 2.68 -7.20
CA VAL A 192 -14.85 2.59 -5.75
C VAL A 192 -13.51 2.60 -5.02
N ALA A 193 -12.52 1.84 -5.49
CA ALA A 193 -11.20 1.74 -4.87
C ALA A 193 -10.38 3.05 -4.95
N GLU A 194 -10.56 3.83 -6.01
CA GLU A 194 -9.92 5.13 -6.24
C GLU A 194 -10.74 6.31 -5.69
N ASN A 195 -11.87 6.05 -5.02
CA ASN A 195 -12.69 7.07 -4.39
C ASN A 195 -11.91 7.82 -3.29
N SER A 196 -12.03 9.14 -3.26
CA SER A 196 -11.27 10.01 -2.34
C SER A 196 -11.66 9.82 -0.88
N THR A 197 -12.93 9.55 -0.57
CA THR A 197 -13.38 9.25 0.80
C THR A 197 -12.77 7.94 1.29
N LEU A 198 -12.74 6.91 0.46
CA LEU A 198 -12.07 5.64 0.79
C LEU A 198 -10.56 5.86 1.01
N ALA A 199 -9.91 6.63 0.13
CA ALA A 199 -8.50 6.94 0.26
C ALA A 199 -8.19 7.65 1.59
N GLN A 200 -8.99 8.64 1.98
CA GLN A 200 -8.81 9.39 3.21
C GLN A 200 -9.03 8.53 4.46
N GLN A 201 -10.12 7.77 4.53
CA GLN A 201 -10.49 7.03 5.75
C GLN A 201 -9.56 5.82 6.02
N GLU A 202 -8.99 5.25 4.97
CA GLU A 202 -8.11 4.08 5.07
C GLU A 202 -6.64 4.45 5.15
N PHE A 203 -6.27 5.72 4.91
CA PHE A 203 -4.87 6.14 4.81
C PHE A 203 -4.05 5.70 6.04
N ASN A 204 -4.49 6.04 7.25
CA ASN A 204 -3.73 5.70 8.47
C ASN A 204 -3.65 4.17 8.69
N ARG A 205 -4.72 3.43 8.39
CA ARG A 205 -4.74 1.96 8.51
C ARG A 205 -3.73 1.32 7.55
N ALA A 206 -3.79 1.71 6.29
CA ALA A 206 -2.85 1.27 5.28
C ALA A 206 -1.42 1.69 5.65
N PHE A 207 -1.19 2.94 6.04
CA PHE A 207 0.14 3.47 6.39
C PHE A 207 0.81 2.64 7.49
N VAL A 208 0.08 2.26 8.54
CA VAL A 208 0.59 1.36 9.59
C VAL A 208 0.85 -0.04 9.05
N LEU A 209 -0.07 -0.60 8.27
CA LEU A 209 0.10 -1.94 7.69
C LEU A 209 1.36 -2.02 6.81
N MET A 210 1.66 -0.97 6.05
CA MET A 210 2.85 -0.93 5.21
C MET A 210 4.16 -0.89 6.00
N GLN A 211 4.15 -0.46 7.26
CA GLN A 211 5.32 -0.59 8.12
C GLN A 211 5.64 -2.06 8.39
N TYR A 212 4.64 -2.88 8.69
CA TYR A 212 4.82 -4.32 8.88
C TYR A 212 5.26 -5.01 7.59
N PHE A 213 4.62 -4.66 6.47
CA PHE A 213 4.93 -5.28 5.19
C PHE A 213 6.32 -4.90 4.68
N GLY A 214 6.67 -3.61 4.68
CA GLY A 214 7.94 -3.12 4.16
C GLY A 214 9.11 -3.33 5.12
N TYR A 215 8.98 -2.94 6.40
CA TYR A 215 10.08 -3.08 7.35
C TYR A 215 10.22 -4.49 7.91
N LEU A 216 9.12 -5.15 8.26
CA LEU A 216 9.19 -6.41 9.02
C LEU A 216 8.99 -7.65 8.14
N HIS A 217 8.54 -7.49 6.89
CA HIS A 217 8.29 -8.58 5.94
C HIS A 217 7.36 -9.67 6.50
N ARG A 218 6.35 -9.27 7.28
CA ARG A 218 5.35 -10.19 7.87
C ARG A 218 3.97 -9.55 8.00
N ASN A 219 2.93 -10.36 8.27
CA ASN A 219 1.66 -9.81 8.71
C ASN A 219 1.78 -9.29 10.15
N PRO A 220 0.96 -8.30 10.55
CA PRO A 220 1.06 -7.75 11.90
C PRO A 220 0.80 -8.76 13.02
N ASN A 221 0.07 -9.84 12.74
CA ASN A 221 -0.28 -10.88 13.69
C ASN A 221 0.56 -12.17 13.56
N ASP A 222 1.59 -12.17 12.71
CA ASP A 222 2.52 -13.29 12.61
C ASP A 222 3.59 -13.22 13.70
N ALA A 223 4.30 -14.34 13.94
CA ALA A 223 5.51 -14.33 14.76
C ALA A 223 6.50 -13.27 14.25
N PRO A 224 7.24 -12.56 15.13
CA PRO A 224 7.47 -12.85 16.54
C PRO A 224 6.43 -12.27 17.53
N GLU A 225 5.24 -11.84 17.08
CA GLU A 225 4.24 -11.38 18.04
C GLU A 225 3.83 -12.48 19.02
N LEU A 226 3.96 -12.18 20.32
CA LEU A 226 3.75 -13.17 21.39
C LEU A 226 2.32 -13.72 21.42
N THR A 227 1.35 -12.85 21.13
CA THR A 227 -0.09 -13.17 21.16
C THR A 227 -0.65 -13.57 19.80
N LEU A 228 0.16 -13.47 18.73
CA LEU A 228 -0.24 -13.72 17.33
C LEU A 228 -1.54 -12.98 16.94
N ASP A 229 -1.69 -11.74 17.45
CA ASP A 229 -2.87 -10.89 17.26
C ASP A 229 -2.49 -9.51 16.68
N PHE A 230 -3.45 -8.59 16.61
CA PHE A 230 -3.25 -7.25 16.05
C PHE A 230 -3.00 -6.17 17.12
N GLN A 231 -2.61 -6.52 18.36
CA GLN A 231 -2.39 -5.52 19.41
C GLN A 231 -1.33 -4.49 19.02
N GLY A 232 -0.19 -4.95 18.48
CA GLY A 232 0.86 -4.04 17.98
C GLY A 232 0.36 -3.12 16.87
N TYR A 233 -0.38 -3.66 15.89
CA TYR A 233 -0.98 -2.87 14.82
C TYR A 233 -1.96 -1.82 15.36
N ASN A 234 -2.86 -2.23 16.25
CA ASN A 234 -3.86 -1.34 16.85
C ASN A 234 -3.21 -0.27 17.74
N PHE A 235 -2.15 -0.60 18.48
CA PHE A 235 -1.36 0.37 19.24
C PHE A 235 -0.82 1.46 18.32
N TRP A 236 -0.14 1.08 17.23
CA TRP A 236 0.44 2.03 16.29
C TRP A 236 -0.63 2.86 15.57
N LEU A 237 -1.73 2.24 15.14
CA LEU A 237 -2.86 2.95 14.55
C LEU A 237 -3.47 3.97 15.51
N ASN A 238 -3.69 3.60 16.78
CA ASN A 238 -4.20 4.50 17.79
C ASN A 238 -3.23 5.66 18.06
N LYS A 239 -1.93 5.38 18.18
CA LYS A 239 -0.90 6.42 18.35
C LYS A 239 -0.92 7.39 17.16
N LEU A 240 -0.95 6.89 15.93
CA LEU A 240 -1.00 7.71 14.72
C LEU A 240 -2.25 8.60 14.68
N ASN A 241 -3.42 8.04 15.01
CA ASN A 241 -4.68 8.78 15.06
C ASN A 241 -4.67 9.87 16.14
N ASN A 242 -4.11 9.59 17.33
CA ASN A 242 -3.98 10.57 18.42
C ASN A 242 -3.10 11.77 18.03
N PHE A 243 -2.16 11.58 17.10
CA PHE A 243 -1.35 12.65 16.52
C PHE A 243 -1.89 13.13 15.16
N ASN A 244 -3.17 12.91 14.87
CA ASN A 244 -3.85 13.36 13.64
C ASN A 244 -3.14 12.93 12.33
N GLY A 245 -2.56 11.72 12.31
CA GLY A 245 -1.80 11.23 11.16
C GLY A 245 -0.36 11.76 11.05
N ASN A 246 0.11 12.57 12.01
CA ASN A 246 1.49 13.04 12.02
C ASN A 246 2.44 11.89 12.39
N PHE A 247 3.10 11.32 11.38
CA PHE A 247 4.01 10.20 11.55
C PHE A 247 5.27 10.54 12.36
N VAL A 248 5.68 11.81 12.40
CA VAL A 248 6.83 12.27 13.19
C VAL A 248 6.47 12.29 14.67
N SER A 249 5.37 12.95 15.04
CA SER A 249 4.90 13.00 16.43
C SER A 249 4.46 11.63 16.95
N ALA A 250 3.90 10.79 16.08
CA ALA A 250 3.59 9.39 16.42
C ALA A 250 4.84 8.49 16.47
N GLU A 251 6.01 8.99 16.05
CA GLU A 251 7.26 8.23 15.88
C GLU A 251 7.07 6.95 15.04
N MET A 252 6.11 6.98 14.11
CA MET A 252 5.64 5.78 13.40
C MET A 252 6.80 5.12 12.67
N ILE A 253 7.38 5.80 11.70
CA ILE A 253 8.47 5.24 10.89
C ILE A 253 9.72 5.01 11.74
N LYS A 254 10.02 5.93 12.66
CA LYS A 254 11.18 5.85 13.56
C LYS A 254 11.21 4.52 14.30
N ALA A 255 10.08 4.13 14.91
CA ALA A 255 10.00 2.90 15.69
C ALA A 255 10.29 1.63 14.86
N PHE A 256 9.92 1.61 13.58
CA PHE A 256 10.19 0.47 12.71
C PHE A 256 11.62 0.47 12.17
N ILE A 257 12.18 1.63 11.81
CA ILE A 257 13.60 1.77 11.43
C ILE A 257 14.52 1.35 12.58
N ASP A 258 14.20 1.73 13.81
CA ASP A 258 15.02 1.44 15.00
C ASP A 258 14.74 0.05 15.57
N SER A 259 13.71 -0.65 15.08
CA SER A 259 13.33 -1.95 15.61
C SER A 259 14.46 -2.97 15.45
N SER A 260 14.67 -3.77 16.50
CA SER A 260 15.64 -4.88 16.43
C SER A 260 15.30 -5.88 15.33
N GLU A 261 14.02 -6.04 15.01
CA GLU A 261 13.55 -6.91 13.94
C GLU A 261 13.99 -6.41 12.55
N TYR A 262 13.79 -5.14 12.22
CA TYR A 262 14.27 -4.57 10.96
C TYR A 262 15.79 -4.60 10.87
N ARG A 263 16.50 -4.17 11.93
CA ARG A 263 17.97 -4.11 11.94
C ARG A 263 18.61 -5.48 11.72
N ARG A 264 18.03 -6.53 12.31
CA ARG A 264 18.48 -7.93 12.15
C ARG A 264 18.43 -8.45 10.71
N ARG A 265 17.67 -7.82 9.81
CA ARG A 265 17.69 -8.14 8.37
C ARG A 265 19.05 -7.84 7.71
N PHE A 266 19.84 -6.93 8.29
CA PHE A 266 21.06 -6.38 7.67
C PHE A 266 22.34 -6.64 8.47
N GLY A 267 22.25 -7.22 9.66
CA GLY A 267 23.39 -7.56 10.51
C GLY A 267 22.95 -7.81 11.95
N PRO A 268 23.85 -8.24 12.85
CA PRO A 268 23.57 -8.42 14.27
C PRO A 268 23.03 -7.14 14.94
#